data_AF-A0A9E5TUK8-F1
#
_entry.id   AF-A0A9E5TUK8-F1
#
_cell.length_a   1.000
_cell.length_b   1.000
_cell.length_c   1.000
_cell.angle_alpha   90.00
_cell.angle_beta   90.00
_cell.angle_gamma   90.00
#
_symmetry.space_group_name_H-M   'P 1'
#
loop_
_entity.id
_entity.type
_entity.pdbx_description
1 polymer ?
#
loop_
_entity_poly.entity_id
_entity_poly.type
_entity_poly.pdbx_seq_one_letter_code
_entity_poly.pdbx_strand_id
1 'polypeptide(L)' 'AWIRQYIADQDNPSPETRSRRPLRQAQITVEDVEGEPGWYRVNLKVRPHFKYMGAYFTLSLVGKLDKE' A
#
# COMPACT_ATOMS: atom_id res chain seq x y z
N ALA A 1 -0.46 -12.27 -2.98
CA ALA A 1 -0.42 -11.07 -2.10
C ALA A 1 -1.66 -10.22 -2.39
N TRP A 2 -2.51 -9.99 -1.37
CA TRP A 2 -3.84 -9.38 -1.50
C TRP A 2 -3.83 -7.98 -2.15
N ILE A 3 -2.87 -7.12 -1.80
CA ILE A 3 -2.79 -5.73 -2.25
C ILE A 3 -2.64 -5.60 -3.78
N ARG A 4 -2.08 -6.62 -4.44
CA ARG A 4 -1.79 -6.61 -5.88
C ARG A 4 -3.04 -6.42 -6.74
N GLN A 5 -4.21 -6.84 -6.25
CA GLN A 5 -5.47 -6.69 -7.00
C GLN A 5 -5.89 -5.21 -7.18
N TYR A 6 -5.35 -4.31 -6.35
CA TYR A 6 -5.63 -2.87 -6.38
C TYR A 6 -4.55 -2.07 -7.13
N ILE A 7 -3.58 -2.74 -7.74
CA ILE A 7 -2.45 -2.12 -8.44
C ILE A 7 -2.65 -2.17 -9.96
N ALA A 8 -2.53 -1.03 -10.61
CA ALA A 8 -2.36 -0.91 -12.06
C ALA A 8 -1.02 -0.21 -12.33
N ASP A 9 -0.01 -0.97 -12.73
CA ASP A 9 1.32 -0.42 -13.02
C ASP A 9 1.40 0.13 -14.46
N GLN A 10 0.58 1.13 -14.73
CA GLN A 10 0.49 1.85 -16.00
C GLN A 10 0.46 3.34 -15.71
N ASP A 11 1.08 4.18 -16.53
CA ASP A 11 1.06 5.63 -16.30
C ASP A 11 -0.34 6.24 -16.36
N ASN A 12 -1.10 5.83 -17.37
CA ASN A 12 -2.43 6.35 -17.67
C ASN A 12 -3.41 5.18 -17.90
N PRO A 13 -3.80 4.44 -16.84
CA PRO A 13 -4.81 3.41 -16.97
C PRO A 13 -6.17 4.02 -17.38
N SER A 14 -7.02 3.22 -18.01
CA SER A 14 -8.38 3.67 -18.34
C SER A 14 -9.14 4.11 -17.09
N PRO A 15 -10.11 5.04 -17.19
CA PRO A 15 -10.91 5.48 -16.03
C PRO A 15 -11.53 4.30 -15.27
N GLU A 16 -12.04 3.29 -15.98
CA GLU A 16 -12.58 2.07 -15.37
C GLU A 16 -11.51 1.31 -14.58
N THR A 17 -10.32 1.12 -15.18
CA THR A 17 -9.22 0.41 -14.52
C THR A 17 -8.75 1.17 -13.29
N ARG A 18 -8.61 2.50 -13.38
CA ARG A 18 -8.19 3.36 -12.26
C ARG A 18 -9.18 3.33 -11.10
N SER A 19 -10.48 3.27 -11.38
CA SER A 19 -11.51 3.15 -10.33
C SER A 19 -11.43 1.81 -9.60
N ARG A 20 -11.14 0.72 -10.31
CA ARG A 20 -10.98 -0.62 -9.70
C ARG A 20 -9.61 -0.82 -9.05
N ARG A 21 -8.57 -0.16 -9.56
CA ARG A 21 -7.15 -0.31 -9.18
C ARG A 21 -6.53 1.06 -8.94
N PRO A 22 -6.82 1.71 -7.80
CA PRO A 22 -6.45 3.09 -7.56
C PRO A 22 -4.95 3.28 -7.29
N LEU A 23 -4.21 2.21 -6.99
CA LEU A 23 -2.80 2.27 -6.67
C LEU A 23 -1.97 2.07 -7.93
N ARG A 24 -0.93 2.89 -8.06
CA ARG A 24 0.13 2.66 -9.04
C ARG A 24 1.16 1.67 -8.54
N GLN A 25 1.48 1.75 -7.26
CA GLN A 25 2.46 0.88 -6.62
C GLN A 25 2.11 0.72 -5.14
N ALA A 26 2.42 -0.45 -4.60
CA ALA A 26 2.39 -0.69 -3.16
C ALA A 26 3.55 -1.61 -2.76
N GLN A 27 4.09 -1.36 -1.57
CA GLN A 27 5.08 -2.20 -0.91
C GLN A 27 4.61 -2.44 0.53
N ILE A 28 4.67 -3.69 0.97
CA ILE A 28 4.33 -4.10 2.33
C ILE A 28 5.50 -4.92 2.86
N THR A 29 6.05 -4.49 3.99
CA THR A 29 7.00 -5.28 4.77
C THR A 29 6.36 -5.60 6.10
N VAL A 30 6.41 -6.86 6.51
CA VAL A 30 5.92 -7.34 7.80
C VAL A 30 7.10 -7.97 8.52
N GLU A 31 7.35 -7.53 9.75
CA GLU A 31 8.48 -7.95 10.58
C GLU A 31 7.94 -8.44 11.92
N ASP A 32 8.54 -9.51 12.47
CA ASP A 32 8.29 -9.92 13.84
C ASP A 32 8.77 -8.86 14.84
N VAL A 33 8.07 -8.73 15.97
CA VAL A 33 8.54 -7.90 17.09
C VAL A 33 9.26 -8.81 18.08
N GLU A 34 10.57 -8.63 18.21
CA GLU A 34 11.40 -9.41 19.13
C GLU A 34 10.88 -9.31 20.57
N GLY A 35 10.74 -10.46 21.25
CA GLY A 35 10.22 -10.53 22.62
C GLY A 35 8.69 -10.53 22.73
N GLU A 36 7.95 -10.31 21.64
CA GLU A 36 6.48 -10.29 21.62
C GLU A 36 5.93 -11.28 20.58
N PRO A 37 5.90 -12.61 20.87
CA PRO A 37 5.36 -13.60 19.93
C PRO A 37 3.91 -13.29 19.54
N GLY A 38 3.61 -13.35 18.24
CA GLY A 38 2.29 -13.04 17.71
C GLY A 38 2.09 -11.58 17.33
N TRP A 39 3.03 -10.69 17.67
CA TRP A 39 3.01 -9.30 17.27
C TRP A 39 3.90 -9.03 16.07
N TYR A 40 3.39 -8.18 15.17
CA TYR A 40 4.09 -7.82 13.95
C TYR A 40 4.12 -6.32 13.74
N ARG A 41 5.24 -5.82 13.23
CA ARG A 41 5.34 -4.47 12.70
C ARG A 41 5.06 -4.50 11.20
N VAL A 42 4.15 -3.63 10.76
CA VAL A 42 3.79 -3.50 9.35
C VAL A 42 4.24 -2.14 8.84
N ASN A 43 5.05 -2.16 7.78
CA ASN A 43 5.43 -0.99 7.00
C ASN A 43 4.72 -1.05 5.64
N LEU A 44 3.74 -0.17 5.43
CA LEU A 44 2.99 -0.04 4.18
C LEU A 44 3.40 1.25 3.47
N LYS A 45 3.84 1.14 2.22
CA LYS A 45 4.08 2.29 1.32
C LYS A 45 3.19 2.16 0.10
N VAL A 46 2.38 3.17 -0.19
CA VAL A 46 1.48 3.18 -1.37
C VAL A 46 1.63 4.47 -2.17
N ARG A 47 1.62 4.32 -3.50
CA ARG A 47 1.58 5.42 -4.46
C ARG A 47 0.27 5.37 -5.24
N PRO A 48 -0.65 6.32 -5.07
CA PRO A 48 -1.90 6.35 -5.81
C PRO A 48 -1.72 6.89 -7.23
N HIS A 49 -2.73 6.67 -8.08
CA HIS A 49 -2.81 7.25 -9.43
C HIS A 49 -3.29 8.70 -9.46
N PHE A 50 -3.85 9.22 -8.36
CA PHE A 50 -4.23 10.62 -8.29
C PHE A 50 -3.07 11.48 -7.77
N LYS A 51 -3.10 12.75 -8.17
CA LYS A 51 -2.09 13.74 -7.79
C LYS A 51 -2.66 14.63 -6.69
N TYR A 52 -1.84 14.96 -5.70
CA TYR A 52 -2.15 16.00 -4.72
C TYR A 52 -1.35 17.24 -5.11
N MET A 53 -2.04 18.38 -5.32
CA MET A 53 -1.43 19.62 -5.79
C MET A 53 -0.54 19.46 -7.04
N GLY A 54 -0.93 18.56 -7.96
CA GLY A 54 -0.19 18.30 -9.19
C GLY A 54 1.01 17.36 -9.06
N ALA A 55 1.38 16.93 -7.84
CA ALA A 55 2.47 16.02 -7.58
C ALA A 55 1.99 14.61 -7.21
N TYR A 56 2.79 13.60 -7.58
CA TYR A 56 2.65 12.26 -7.01
C TYR A 56 3.22 12.26 -5.58
N PHE A 57 2.59 11.51 -4.69
CA PHE A 57 3.04 11.35 -3.31
C PHE A 57 2.98 9.88 -2.90
N THR A 58 3.70 9.55 -1.83
CA THR A 58 3.68 8.21 -1.23
C THR A 58 3.13 8.34 0.18
N LEU A 59 2.09 7.55 0.48
CA LEU A 59 1.61 7.40 1.85
C LEU A 59 2.38 6.28 2.52
N SER A 60 2.83 6.52 3.75
CA SER A 60 3.51 5.52 4.57
C SER A 60 2.73 5.33 5.86
N LEU A 61 2.43 4.08 6.22
CA LEU A 61 1.84 3.70 7.49
C LEU A 61 2.80 2.74 8.20
N VAL A 62 3.09 3.05 9.46
CA VAL A 62 3.79 2.17 10.39
C VAL A 62 2.78 1.78 11.46
N GLY A 63 2.46 0.49 11.57
CA GLY A 63 1.47 -0.01 12.52
C GLY A 63 1.94 -1.26 13.24
N LYS A 64 1.41 -1.47 14.44
CA LYS A 64 1.49 -2.74 15.17
C LYS A 64 0.24 -3.54 14.82
N LEU A 65 0.41 -4.80 14.42
CA LEU A 65 -0.71 -5.70 14.11
C LEU A 65 -0.93 -6.63 15.30
N ASP A 66 -2.13 -6.54 15.87
CA ASP A 66 -2.57 -7.35 17.00
C ASP A 66 -3.24 -8.61 16.43
N LYS A 67 -2.79 -9.79 16.83
CA LYS A 67 -3.54 -11.03 16.60
C LYS A 67 -4.50 -11.23 17.77
N GLU A 68 -5.80 -11.08 17.53
CA GLU A 68 -6.82 -11.75 18.36
C GLU A 68 -6.76 -13.27 18.15
#